data_AF-A0A6U6AAK3-F1
#
_entry.id   AF-A0A6U6AAK3-F1
#
_cell.length_a   1.000
_cell.length_b   1.000
_cell.length_c   1.000
_cell.angle_alpha   90.00
_cell.angle_beta   90.00
_cell.angle_gamma   90.00
#
_symmetry.space_group_name_H-M   'P 1'
#
loop_
_entity.id
_entity.type
_entity.pdbx_description
1 polymer ?
#
loop_
_entity_poly.entity_id
_entity_poly.type
_entity_poly.pdbx_seq_one_letter_code
_entity_poly.pdbx_strand_id
1 'polypeptide(L)'
;FHTLPLGSFSSSRLLWMISRFPRDIARRSGRLPLFCAQLYPLLAIVSLQVSQAFHVAGRPVPFKSLKFAALSRLSRPPRTRPLAILAQFGGLVEGMDKFLRGGGESSSDDPNSPWKDQAPSWEDLQQKLASLQTAEERSWPSVVASGRGPANHQASVRLFEASDDTEPRVILYRDKAAWCPYCEKVWLHLEEKRVPYRVEKVNMRCYGDKPDWFMRMQPSGGIPVAKIDGQVITESNDIMQTLEDVFPQNPMLPASSDPQAPRVGKLLRLERQIFSSWFRWLVSPSRFGDSQQINFESLLSQVDEELKEANDIAVANGHKEGRFFLGDRISLVDFMFAPFLERMAASVPYYKGLVIRDPARWPHVELWFKAMEERDSFKGIQSDYYTHCHDLPPQIGNCFSHPEAEKYRKEIDGELWRLPVRQGIEPLNAGADMARREAAARVIENRDKLVPFCLRAVGARGSPRVSAPLSDPNAKPDLRFTQQMDAALRHLVDAMLMEAADFSRLSPGLPSSSIKKGLTYLRDRVSVPRDMSFAAAQQLRAHLNELANAL
;
A
#
# COMPACT_ATOMS: atom_id res chain seq x y z
N PHE A 1 -22.38 39.10 -34.96
CA PHE A 1 -23.22 38.00 -35.47
C PHE A 1 -22.42 36.71 -35.39
N HIS A 2 -22.98 35.75 -34.66
CA HIS A 2 -22.65 34.32 -34.51
C HIS A 2 -21.31 33.83 -33.89
N THR A 3 -21.52 33.25 -32.71
CA THR A 3 -20.80 32.26 -31.90
C THR A 3 -20.52 30.92 -32.60
N LEU A 4 -19.41 30.25 -32.22
CA LEU A 4 -19.34 28.83 -31.80
C LEU A 4 -18.06 28.60 -30.94
N PRO A 5 -18.03 27.64 -29.99
CA PRO A 5 -17.13 27.64 -28.84
C PRO A 5 -15.90 26.73 -28.97
N LEU A 6 -14.77 27.13 -28.38
CA LEU A 6 -13.60 26.27 -28.16
C LEU A 6 -13.82 25.43 -26.89
N GLY A 7 -13.86 24.11 -27.09
CA GLY A 7 -13.96 23.11 -26.03
C GLY A 7 -12.74 23.08 -25.10
N SER A 8 -13.00 22.68 -23.87
CA SER A 8 -12.06 22.55 -22.77
C SER A 8 -10.94 21.54 -23.05
N PHE A 9 -9.69 22.01 -23.07
CA PHE A 9 -8.52 21.16 -22.95
C PHE A 9 -8.24 20.88 -21.46
N SER A 10 -8.40 19.63 -21.04
CA SER A 10 -8.04 19.18 -19.69
C SER A 10 -6.51 19.11 -19.53
N SER A 11 -6.02 19.75 -18.48
CA SER A 11 -4.62 19.73 -18.00
C SER A 11 -4.07 18.32 -17.72
N SER A 12 -4.93 17.31 -17.61
CA SER A 12 -4.55 15.91 -17.44
C SER A 12 -3.83 15.31 -18.67
N ARG A 13 -4.14 15.77 -19.89
CA ARG A 13 -3.47 15.26 -21.11
C ARG A 13 -2.04 15.78 -21.28
N LEU A 14 -1.75 16.99 -20.80
CA LEU A 14 -0.43 17.60 -20.92
C LEU A 14 0.57 16.96 -19.92
N LEU A 15 0.13 16.67 -18.70
CA LEU A 15 0.89 15.90 -17.70
C LEU A 15 1.07 14.43 -18.12
N TRP A 16 0.10 13.86 -18.83
CA TRP A 16 0.20 12.52 -19.44
C TRP A 16 1.27 12.45 -20.55
N MET A 17 1.39 13.47 -21.40
CA MET A 17 2.42 13.54 -22.45
C MET A 17 3.85 13.70 -21.89
N ILE A 18 4.03 14.49 -20.83
CA ILE A 18 5.37 14.77 -20.26
C ILE A 18 5.92 13.56 -19.47
N SER A 19 5.04 12.70 -18.93
CA SER A 19 5.43 11.53 -18.14
C SER A 19 5.75 10.26 -18.95
N ARG A 20 5.48 10.24 -20.27
CA ARG A 20 5.81 9.13 -21.17
C ARG A 20 6.64 9.59 -22.37
N PHE A 21 7.91 9.88 -22.14
CA PHE A 21 8.93 9.70 -23.18
C PHE A 21 9.67 8.39 -22.93
N PRO A 22 9.52 7.36 -23.77
CA PRO A 22 10.28 6.13 -23.65
C PRO A 22 11.77 6.40 -23.90
N ARG A 23 12.65 6.01 -22.98
CA ARG A 23 14.11 6.06 -23.16
C ARG A 23 14.65 5.05 -24.19
N ASP A 24 13.79 4.33 -24.91
CA ASP A 24 14.18 3.25 -25.83
C ASP A 24 14.01 3.56 -27.33
N ILE A 25 13.67 4.79 -27.72
CA ILE A 25 13.69 5.24 -29.14
C ILE A 25 14.83 6.23 -29.36
N ALA A 26 16.00 5.94 -28.79
CA ALA A 26 17.25 6.67 -29.07
C ALA A 26 18.46 5.74 -29.26
N ARG A 27 18.24 4.43 -29.41
CA ARG A 27 19.29 3.42 -29.68
C ARG A 27 19.13 2.63 -30.98
N ARG A 28 18.14 2.95 -31.82
CA ARG A 28 17.87 2.18 -33.07
C ARG A 28 17.61 3.00 -34.34
N SER A 29 18.13 4.21 -34.43
CA SER A 29 18.20 4.92 -35.71
C SER A 29 19.37 5.89 -35.71
N GLY A 30 20.52 5.42 -36.17
CA GLY A 30 21.64 6.32 -36.49
C GLY A 30 21.22 7.22 -37.65
N ARG A 31 20.81 8.46 -37.34
CA ARG A 31 20.76 9.66 -38.20
C ARG A 31 20.03 10.80 -37.45
N LEU A 32 20.76 11.84 -37.04
CA LEU A 32 20.26 13.22 -36.98
C LEU A 32 20.50 13.83 -38.38
N PRO A 33 19.64 14.72 -38.94
CA PRO A 33 19.36 16.04 -38.36
C PRO A 33 17.92 16.62 -38.61
N LEU A 34 17.70 17.84 -38.10
CA LEU A 34 16.63 18.81 -38.41
C LEU A 34 15.22 18.52 -37.84
N PHE A 35 14.96 18.99 -36.62
CA PHE A 35 13.72 19.71 -36.24
C PHE A 35 13.94 20.38 -34.86
N CYS A 36 14.77 21.43 -34.83
CA CYS A 36 14.89 22.35 -33.70
C CYS A 36 14.59 23.77 -34.21
N ALA A 37 13.32 24.08 -34.41
CA ALA A 37 12.84 25.44 -34.61
C ALA A 37 11.33 25.50 -34.34
N GLN A 38 10.94 25.28 -33.08
CA GLN A 38 9.66 25.71 -32.48
C GLN A 38 9.58 25.07 -31.09
N LEU A 39 10.23 25.69 -30.10
CA LEU A 39 9.97 25.55 -28.65
C LEU A 39 10.92 26.47 -27.84
N TYR A 40 11.05 27.72 -28.28
CA TYR A 40 11.51 28.84 -27.45
C TYR A 40 10.27 29.71 -27.22
N PRO A 41 9.49 29.46 -26.15
CA PRO A 41 9.68 30.25 -24.92
C PRO A 41 9.26 29.49 -23.65
N LEU A 42 10.22 28.94 -22.89
CA LEU A 42 9.97 28.47 -21.51
C LEU A 42 11.20 28.59 -20.58
N LEU A 43 12.22 29.32 -21.04
CA LEU A 43 13.45 29.62 -20.28
C LEU A 43 13.56 31.10 -19.85
N ALA A 44 12.43 31.80 -19.75
CA ALA A 44 12.37 33.21 -19.33
C ALA A 44 11.54 33.46 -18.05
N ILE A 45 11.16 32.42 -17.30
CA ILE A 45 10.35 32.55 -16.06
C ILE A 45 11.14 32.15 -14.80
N VAL A 46 12.44 31.86 -14.90
CA VAL A 46 13.31 31.56 -13.74
C VAL A 46 14.28 32.71 -13.40
N SER A 47 14.10 33.89 -13.99
CA SER A 47 14.92 35.09 -13.67
C SER A 47 14.10 36.28 -13.17
N LEU A 48 12.90 36.04 -12.63
CA LEU A 48 12.02 37.08 -12.06
C LEU A 48 11.38 36.59 -10.74
N GLN A 49 12.21 36.23 -9.74
CA GLN A 49 11.74 36.14 -8.35
C GLN A 49 12.87 36.25 -7.30
N VAL A 50 13.87 37.10 -7.55
CA VAL A 50 14.85 37.55 -6.54
C VAL A 50 14.92 39.09 -6.45
N SER A 51 13.84 39.79 -6.82
CA SER A 51 13.74 41.24 -6.57
C SER A 51 12.33 41.64 -6.20
N GLN A 52 11.90 41.20 -5.01
CA GLN A 52 10.93 41.89 -4.17
C GLN A 52 11.34 41.71 -2.71
N ALA A 53 12.54 42.20 -2.39
CA ALA A 53 12.89 42.63 -1.05
C ALA A 53 13.73 43.90 -1.23
N PHE A 54 13.34 44.95 -0.52
CA PHE A 54 13.97 46.27 -0.46
C PHE A 54 13.62 47.28 -1.57
N HIS A 55 12.56 48.05 -1.33
CA HIS A 55 12.48 49.44 -1.77
C HIS A 55 11.76 50.30 -0.71
N VAL A 56 12.53 50.90 0.19
CA VAL A 56 12.30 52.27 0.68
C VAL A 56 13.68 52.92 0.88
N ALA A 57 13.83 54.13 0.31
CA ALA A 57 14.91 55.11 0.46
C ALA A 57 16.25 54.92 -0.32
N GLY A 58 16.30 55.52 -1.52
CA GLY A 58 17.20 56.67 -1.75
C GLY A 58 18.61 56.50 -2.35
N ARG A 59 18.69 56.42 -3.70
CA ARG A 59 19.70 57.05 -4.61
C ARG A 59 21.18 56.54 -4.63
N PRO A 60 21.93 56.76 -5.74
CA PRO A 60 22.61 55.69 -6.52
C PRO A 60 24.14 55.87 -6.69
N VAL A 61 24.83 55.01 -7.47
CA VAL A 61 25.87 55.34 -8.50
C VAL A 61 26.52 54.06 -9.12
N PRO A 62 26.97 54.05 -10.40
CA PRO A 62 26.98 52.85 -11.25
C PRO A 62 28.34 52.38 -11.85
N PHE A 63 28.31 51.12 -12.35
CA PHE A 63 28.94 50.52 -13.56
C PHE A 63 30.48 50.46 -13.79
N LYS A 64 30.99 49.24 -14.06
CA LYS A 64 31.67 48.79 -15.32
C LYS A 64 32.39 47.42 -15.09
N SER A 65 31.93 46.33 -15.71
CA SER A 65 32.29 45.77 -17.04
C SER A 65 33.44 44.76 -17.01
N LEU A 66 33.21 43.53 -17.48
CA LEU A 66 34.26 42.56 -17.82
C LEU A 66 33.92 41.83 -19.12
N LYS A 67 34.86 41.93 -20.08
CA LYS A 67 34.90 41.21 -21.36
C LYS A 67 35.90 40.05 -21.27
N PHE A 68 35.62 39.04 -22.09
CA PHE A 68 36.35 37.81 -22.41
C PHE A 68 37.75 37.98 -23.00
N ALA A 69 38.66 37.02 -22.72
CA ALA A 69 39.66 36.37 -23.61
C ALA A 69 40.59 35.47 -22.75
N ALA A 70 40.68 34.15 -22.90
CA ALA A 70 41.31 33.31 -23.94
C ALA A 70 42.80 32.93 -23.69
N LEU A 71 43.00 31.61 -23.52
CA LEU A 71 44.11 30.74 -23.99
C LEU A 71 45.57 30.89 -23.48
N SER A 72 46.08 29.74 -22.98
CA SER A 72 47.30 29.02 -23.42
C SER A 72 48.53 28.89 -22.47
N ARG A 73 48.89 27.60 -22.24
CA ARG A 73 50.22 26.92 -22.25
C ARG A 73 51.32 27.19 -21.20
N LEU A 74 52.11 26.10 -20.99
CA LEU A 74 53.45 25.91 -20.37
C LEU A 74 53.45 25.62 -18.86
N SER A 75 53.90 24.49 -18.29
CA SER A 75 55.11 23.63 -18.40
C SER A 75 56.25 23.99 -17.42
N ARG A 76 56.38 23.18 -16.34
CA ARG A 76 57.61 22.74 -15.58
C ARG A 76 58.12 23.50 -14.31
N PRO A 77 58.85 22.78 -13.39
CA PRO A 77 58.96 22.95 -11.90
C PRO A 77 60.28 23.67 -11.47
N PRO A 78 60.89 23.66 -10.22
CA PRO A 78 60.68 22.88 -8.96
C PRO A 78 60.89 23.63 -7.59
N ARG A 79 60.67 22.94 -6.43
CA ARG A 79 61.51 22.87 -5.18
C ARG A 79 60.75 22.69 -3.84
N THR A 80 60.88 21.49 -3.27
CA THR A 80 61.22 21.06 -1.88
C THR A 80 60.70 21.75 -0.59
N ARG A 81 59.82 21.00 0.13
CA ARG A 81 59.80 20.54 1.58
C ARG A 81 59.53 21.55 2.74
N PRO A 82 59.06 21.12 3.96
CA PRO A 82 58.50 19.81 4.40
C PRO A 82 57.24 19.84 5.36
N LEU A 83 56.69 18.62 5.59
CA LEU A 83 55.98 18.09 6.78
C LEU A 83 54.56 18.59 7.16
N ALA A 84 53.54 17.73 6.94
CA ALA A 84 52.76 17.05 8.00
C ALA A 84 51.48 16.39 7.42
N ILE A 85 51.04 15.30 8.04
CA ILE A 85 49.76 14.56 7.87
C ILE A 85 49.80 13.44 6.81
N LEU A 86 50.29 12.28 7.25
CA LEU A 86 50.06 10.97 6.65
C LEU A 86 49.42 10.09 7.73
N ALA A 87 48.10 10.18 7.88
CA ALA A 87 47.28 9.26 8.66
C ALA A 87 45.79 9.46 8.31
N GLN A 88 45.36 9.02 7.12
CA GLN A 88 43.94 8.72 6.79
C GLN A 88 43.78 8.31 5.31
N PHE A 89 44.46 7.25 4.86
CA PHE A 89 44.12 6.62 3.57
C PHE A 89 44.23 5.08 3.65
N GLY A 90 43.81 4.52 4.78
CA GLY A 90 43.61 3.06 4.96
C GLY A 90 42.17 2.59 4.74
N GLY A 91 41.18 3.50 4.69
CA GLY A 91 39.76 3.12 4.67
C GLY A 91 39.11 2.93 3.30
N LEU A 92 39.79 3.27 2.20
CA LEU A 92 39.17 3.28 0.87
C LEU A 92 39.24 1.94 0.12
N VAL A 93 40.15 1.05 0.50
CA VAL A 93 40.29 -0.28 -0.13
C VAL A 93 39.46 -1.35 0.59
N GLU A 94 39.27 -1.24 1.90
CA GLU A 94 38.32 -2.10 2.64
C GLU A 94 36.86 -1.82 2.28
N GLY A 95 36.52 -0.55 1.98
CA GLY A 95 35.16 -0.17 1.56
C GLY A 95 34.78 -0.70 0.17
N MET A 96 35.75 -0.83 -0.74
CA MET A 96 35.51 -1.36 -2.08
C MET A 96 35.44 -2.90 -2.11
N ASP A 97 36.19 -3.61 -1.25
CA ASP A 97 36.07 -5.06 -1.14
C ASP A 97 34.75 -5.48 -0.47
N LYS A 98 34.20 -4.64 0.42
CA LYS A 98 32.85 -4.80 1.01
C LYS A 98 31.71 -4.44 0.06
N PHE A 99 31.98 -3.63 -0.97
CA PHE A 99 30.99 -3.22 -1.98
C PHE A 99 30.96 -4.18 -3.18
N LEU A 100 32.11 -4.78 -3.54
CA LEU A 100 32.24 -5.77 -4.60
C LEU A 100 31.93 -7.21 -4.13
N ARG A 101 32.13 -7.51 -2.84
CA ARG A 101 31.50 -8.66 -2.20
C ARG A 101 30.10 -8.25 -1.78
N GLY A 102 29.13 -8.47 -2.67
CA GLY A 102 27.72 -8.42 -2.27
C GLY A 102 27.53 -9.25 -1.01
N GLY A 103 27.31 -8.57 0.12
CA GLY A 103 27.11 -9.21 1.42
C GLY A 103 25.84 -10.06 1.41
N GLY A 104 25.98 -11.30 0.95
CA GLY A 104 25.30 -12.41 1.57
C GLY A 104 26.06 -12.68 2.86
N GLU A 105 25.45 -12.38 4.00
CA GLU A 105 25.82 -13.08 5.21
C GLU A 105 25.60 -14.57 4.94
N SER A 106 26.67 -15.32 4.69
CA SER A 106 26.63 -16.78 4.69
C SER A 106 26.03 -17.22 6.03
N SER A 107 24.94 -17.99 5.99
CA SER A 107 24.46 -18.69 7.17
C SER A 107 25.63 -19.44 7.81
N SER A 108 25.85 -19.24 9.11
CA SER A 108 26.81 -20.04 9.88
C SER A 108 26.38 -21.49 10.01
N ASP A 109 25.10 -21.78 9.77
CA ASP A 109 24.52 -23.10 9.99
C ASP A 109 24.80 -24.02 8.79
N ASP A 110 25.31 -25.21 9.08
CA ASP A 110 25.39 -26.30 8.12
C ASP A 110 24.02 -27.01 8.04
N PRO A 111 23.36 -27.06 6.87
CA PRO A 111 22.08 -27.76 6.71
C PRO A 111 22.15 -29.26 7.03
N ASN A 112 23.36 -29.85 7.10
CA ASN A 112 23.56 -31.26 7.46
C ASN A 112 23.86 -31.48 8.95
N SER A 113 23.86 -30.41 9.77
CA SER A 113 24.03 -30.54 11.22
C SER A 113 22.99 -31.48 11.82
N PRO A 114 23.36 -32.39 12.73
CA PRO A 114 22.41 -33.29 13.37
C PRO A 114 21.32 -32.51 14.14
N TRP A 115 20.07 -32.85 13.89
CA TRP A 115 18.91 -32.31 14.58
C TRP A 115 17.83 -33.40 14.69
N LYS A 116 16.86 -33.21 15.60
CA LYS A 116 15.77 -34.17 15.77
C LYS A 116 14.42 -33.48 15.62
N ASP A 117 13.64 -33.94 14.64
CA ASP A 117 12.26 -33.49 14.49
C ASP A 117 11.41 -34.00 15.67
N GLN A 118 10.69 -33.08 16.29
CA GLN A 118 9.78 -33.29 17.41
C GLN A 118 8.51 -32.45 17.24
N ALA A 119 8.36 -31.75 16.11
CA ALA A 119 7.13 -31.03 15.83
C ALA A 119 5.99 -32.04 15.58
N PRO A 120 4.74 -31.72 15.97
CA PRO A 120 3.57 -32.50 15.58
C PRO A 120 3.49 -32.64 14.06
N SER A 121 2.81 -33.67 13.54
CA SER A 121 2.63 -33.79 12.09
C SER A 121 1.60 -32.76 11.58
N TRP A 122 1.64 -32.45 10.28
CA TRP A 122 0.61 -31.59 9.67
C TRP A 122 -0.81 -32.17 9.82
N GLU A 123 -0.95 -33.49 9.83
CA GLU A 123 -2.23 -34.18 10.03
C GLU A 123 -2.73 -33.97 11.47
N ASP A 124 -1.87 -34.15 12.47
CA ASP A 124 -2.22 -33.88 13.88
C ASP A 124 -2.64 -32.43 14.08
N LEU A 125 -1.92 -31.48 13.47
CA LEU A 125 -2.23 -30.05 13.56
C LEU A 125 -3.54 -29.70 12.87
N GLN A 126 -3.84 -30.33 11.73
CA GLN A 126 -5.11 -30.14 11.04
C GLN A 126 -6.29 -30.70 11.86
N GLN A 127 -6.12 -31.87 12.48
CA GLN A 127 -7.11 -32.45 13.38
C GLN A 127 -7.32 -31.59 14.64
N LYS A 128 -6.23 -31.11 15.25
CA LYS A 128 -6.27 -30.19 16.39
C LYS A 128 -7.01 -28.90 16.03
N LEU A 129 -6.65 -28.25 14.93
CA LEU A 129 -7.37 -27.06 14.43
C LEU A 129 -8.87 -27.37 14.24
N ALA A 130 -9.22 -28.46 13.57
CA ALA A 130 -10.62 -28.83 13.31
C ALA A 130 -11.43 -29.07 14.60
N SER A 131 -10.77 -29.55 15.67
CA SER A 131 -11.39 -29.74 16.99
C SER A 131 -11.65 -28.43 17.74
N LEU A 132 -10.84 -27.39 17.48
CA LEU A 132 -10.92 -26.07 18.10
C LEU A 132 -11.81 -25.08 17.33
N GLN A 133 -12.05 -25.33 16.04
CA GLN A 133 -12.84 -24.44 15.21
C GLN A 133 -14.34 -24.56 15.48
N THR A 134 -15.04 -23.42 15.46
CA THR A 134 -16.50 -23.39 15.51
C THR A 134 -17.11 -23.96 14.21
N ALA A 135 -18.42 -24.18 14.20
CA ALA A 135 -19.13 -24.60 12.98
C ALA A 135 -19.03 -23.52 11.89
N GLU A 136 -19.15 -22.25 12.29
CA GLU A 136 -19.05 -21.08 11.42
C GLU A 136 -17.65 -21.01 10.79
N GLU A 137 -16.58 -21.12 11.59
CA GLU A 137 -15.19 -21.10 11.11
C GLU A 137 -14.91 -22.22 10.10
N ARG A 138 -15.41 -23.44 10.35
CA ARG A 138 -15.25 -24.58 9.42
C ARG A 138 -16.01 -24.41 8.11
N SER A 139 -17.19 -23.78 8.16
CA SER A 139 -18.02 -23.54 6.98
C SER A 139 -17.51 -22.39 6.10
N TRP A 140 -16.68 -21.50 6.66
CA TRP A 140 -16.27 -20.24 6.04
C TRP A 140 -15.69 -20.38 4.62
N PRO A 141 -14.78 -21.34 4.32
CA PRO A 141 -14.28 -21.52 2.95
C PRO A 141 -15.40 -21.82 1.94
N SER A 142 -16.40 -22.62 2.32
CA SER A 142 -17.56 -22.92 1.48
C SER A 142 -18.45 -21.70 1.28
N VAL A 143 -18.63 -20.87 2.32
CA VAL A 143 -19.40 -19.62 2.23
C VAL A 143 -18.74 -18.66 1.25
N VAL A 144 -17.42 -18.46 1.36
CA VAL A 144 -16.66 -17.60 0.43
C VAL A 144 -16.72 -18.15 -1.00
N ALA A 145 -16.56 -19.46 -1.19
CA ALA A 145 -16.61 -20.09 -2.51
C ALA A 145 -18.00 -19.97 -3.17
N SER A 146 -19.08 -19.97 -2.37
CA SER A 146 -20.45 -19.76 -2.86
C SER A 146 -20.72 -18.31 -3.29
N GLY A 147 -19.82 -17.38 -3.00
CA GLY A 147 -20.01 -15.94 -3.25
C GLY A 147 -21.01 -15.29 -2.32
N ARG A 148 -21.23 -15.87 -1.13
CA ARG A 148 -22.13 -15.36 -0.09
C ARG A 148 -21.36 -14.91 1.16
N GLY A 149 -22.09 -14.33 2.10
CA GLY A 149 -21.54 -13.81 3.35
C GLY A 149 -20.83 -12.45 3.21
N PRO A 150 -20.13 -12.00 4.27
CA PRO A 150 -19.33 -10.78 4.27
C PRO A 150 -18.35 -10.69 3.10
N ALA A 151 -17.94 -9.47 2.74
CA ALA A 151 -16.94 -9.28 1.69
C ALA A 151 -15.66 -10.04 2.04
N ASN A 152 -15.00 -10.62 1.04
CA ASN A 152 -13.78 -11.38 1.25
C ASN A 152 -12.88 -11.28 0.03
N HIS A 153 -11.61 -10.95 0.27
CA HIS A 153 -10.61 -10.83 -0.78
C HIS A 153 -10.40 -12.10 -1.61
N GLN A 154 -10.62 -13.27 -1.04
CA GLN A 154 -10.42 -14.56 -1.69
C GLN A 154 -11.57 -14.92 -2.65
N ALA A 155 -12.73 -14.27 -2.54
CA ALA A 155 -13.87 -14.54 -3.40
C ALA A 155 -13.53 -14.28 -4.88
N SER A 156 -13.87 -15.24 -5.75
CA SER A 156 -13.83 -15.12 -7.21
C SER A 156 -15.20 -14.79 -7.81
N VAL A 157 -16.25 -14.90 -7.01
CA VAL A 157 -17.63 -14.57 -7.37
C VAL A 157 -18.35 -14.03 -6.14
N ARG A 158 -19.32 -13.15 -6.35
CA ARG A 158 -20.20 -12.58 -5.34
C ARG A 158 -21.62 -12.63 -5.89
N LEU A 159 -22.47 -13.43 -5.26
CA LEU A 159 -23.87 -13.63 -5.63
C LEU A 159 -24.83 -12.96 -4.65
N PHE A 160 -24.39 -12.67 -3.42
CA PHE A 160 -25.23 -12.11 -2.36
C PHE A 160 -26.46 -12.99 -2.10
N GLU A 161 -27.67 -12.48 -2.34
CA GLU A 161 -28.95 -13.20 -2.23
C GLU A 161 -29.41 -13.83 -3.55
N ALA A 162 -28.69 -13.63 -4.67
CA ALA A 162 -29.03 -14.23 -5.96
C ALA A 162 -28.93 -15.77 -5.92
N SER A 163 -29.60 -16.44 -6.86
CA SER A 163 -29.56 -17.91 -6.97
C SER A 163 -28.24 -18.41 -7.55
N ASP A 164 -27.88 -19.67 -7.28
CA ASP A 164 -26.59 -20.24 -7.69
C ASP A 164 -26.43 -20.37 -9.22
N ASP A 165 -27.53 -20.37 -9.97
CA ASP A 165 -27.58 -20.35 -11.44
C ASP A 165 -27.49 -18.93 -12.03
N THR A 166 -27.42 -17.88 -11.19
CA THR A 166 -27.25 -16.50 -11.65
C THR A 166 -25.86 -16.32 -12.26
N GLU A 167 -25.81 -15.99 -13.55
CA GLU A 167 -24.57 -15.54 -14.19
C GLU A 167 -24.38 -14.03 -13.96
N PRO A 168 -23.32 -13.61 -13.24
CA PRO A 168 -23.11 -12.20 -12.96
C PRO A 168 -22.88 -11.38 -14.23
N ARG A 169 -23.61 -10.27 -14.35
CA ARG A 169 -23.49 -9.31 -15.46
C ARG A 169 -22.21 -8.47 -15.42
N VAL A 170 -21.51 -8.50 -14.28
CA VAL A 170 -20.29 -7.74 -14.02
C VAL A 170 -19.10 -8.66 -13.80
N ILE A 171 -17.99 -8.39 -14.47
CA ILE A 171 -16.67 -8.94 -14.12
C ILE A 171 -15.77 -7.77 -13.71
N LEU A 172 -15.28 -7.78 -12.47
CA LEU A 172 -14.31 -6.82 -11.96
C LEU A 172 -12.89 -7.37 -12.12
N TYR A 173 -12.07 -6.68 -12.90
CA TYR A 173 -10.63 -6.91 -12.97
C TYR A 173 -9.91 -6.02 -11.97
N ARG A 174 -9.42 -6.62 -10.87
CA ARG A 174 -8.73 -5.90 -9.77
C ARG A 174 -7.39 -6.53 -9.43
N ASP A 175 -6.64 -5.86 -8.59
CA ASP A 175 -5.29 -6.30 -8.23
C ASP A 175 -5.28 -7.55 -7.34
N LYS A 176 -4.21 -8.34 -7.38
CA LYS A 176 -4.11 -9.57 -6.56
C LYS A 176 -3.95 -9.33 -5.07
N ALA A 177 -3.44 -8.17 -4.65
CA ALA A 177 -3.04 -7.91 -3.27
C ALA A 177 -4.03 -7.02 -2.50
N ALA A 178 -5.05 -6.47 -3.15
CA ALA A 178 -6.00 -5.49 -2.60
C ALA A 178 -5.38 -4.11 -2.34
N TRP A 179 -4.27 -3.79 -3.00
CA TRP A 179 -3.51 -2.57 -2.72
C TRP A 179 -3.97 -1.38 -3.54
N CYS A 180 -4.72 -1.61 -4.63
CA CYS A 180 -5.11 -0.52 -5.52
C CYS A 180 -6.30 0.27 -4.95
N PRO A 181 -6.12 1.56 -4.58
CA PRO A 181 -7.22 2.36 -4.01
C PRO A 181 -8.36 2.53 -5.00
N TYR A 182 -8.08 2.59 -6.30
CA TYR A 182 -9.10 2.72 -7.33
C TYR A 182 -9.94 1.44 -7.50
N CYS A 183 -9.33 0.26 -7.32
CA CYS A 183 -10.07 -0.99 -7.31
C CYS A 183 -10.98 -1.08 -6.09
N GLU A 184 -10.48 -0.60 -4.94
CA GLU A 184 -11.21 -0.54 -3.68
C GLU A 184 -12.51 0.28 -3.79
N LYS A 185 -12.48 1.44 -4.48
CA LYS A 185 -13.69 2.26 -4.75
C LYS A 185 -14.80 1.45 -5.41
N VAL A 186 -14.46 0.79 -6.52
CA VAL A 186 -15.41 -0.02 -7.31
C VAL A 186 -15.86 -1.25 -6.52
N TRP A 187 -14.96 -1.84 -5.74
CA TRP A 187 -15.27 -3.02 -4.94
C TRP A 187 -16.25 -2.70 -3.81
N LEU A 188 -16.02 -1.63 -3.04
CA LEU A 188 -16.97 -1.14 -2.04
C LEU A 188 -18.33 -0.83 -2.67
N HIS A 189 -18.33 -0.20 -3.84
CA HIS A 189 -19.56 0.13 -4.56
C HIS A 189 -20.37 -1.12 -4.93
N LEU A 190 -19.73 -2.14 -5.51
CA LEU A 190 -20.39 -3.41 -5.85
C LEU A 190 -20.94 -4.12 -4.61
N GLU A 191 -20.17 -4.14 -3.52
CA GLU A 191 -20.55 -4.79 -2.26
C GLU A 191 -21.75 -4.12 -1.58
N GLU A 192 -21.75 -2.79 -1.45
CA GLU A 192 -22.85 -2.06 -0.80
C GLU A 192 -24.09 -1.94 -1.70
N LYS A 193 -23.88 -1.84 -3.01
CA LYS A 193 -24.99 -1.84 -3.99
C LYS A 193 -25.62 -3.22 -4.17
N ARG A 194 -24.96 -4.29 -3.72
CA ARG A 194 -25.40 -5.69 -3.86
C ARG A 194 -25.53 -6.14 -5.31
N VAL A 195 -24.63 -5.70 -6.19
CA VAL A 195 -24.64 -6.11 -7.61
C VAL A 195 -23.82 -7.38 -7.76
N PRO A 196 -24.38 -8.54 -8.16
CA PRO A 196 -23.61 -9.76 -8.34
C PRO A 196 -22.48 -9.57 -9.37
N TYR A 197 -21.28 -10.07 -9.05
CA TYR A 197 -20.11 -9.91 -9.91
C TYR A 197 -19.11 -11.07 -9.78
N ARG A 198 -18.32 -11.28 -10.83
CA ARG A 198 -17.11 -12.13 -10.80
C ARG A 198 -15.86 -11.27 -10.59
N VAL A 199 -14.82 -11.85 -10.03
CA VAL A 199 -13.53 -11.20 -9.82
C VAL A 199 -12.45 -11.91 -10.60
N GLU A 200 -11.75 -11.15 -11.43
CA GLU A 200 -10.54 -11.60 -12.14
C GLU A 200 -9.34 -10.83 -11.60
N LYS A 201 -8.35 -11.55 -11.07
CA LYS A 201 -7.20 -10.92 -10.38
C LYS A 201 -6.00 -10.77 -11.30
N VAL A 202 -5.55 -9.54 -11.49
CA VAL A 202 -4.37 -9.20 -12.30
C VAL A 202 -3.28 -8.54 -11.45
N ASN A 203 -2.02 -8.68 -11.82
CA ASN A 203 -0.94 -8.03 -11.06
C ASN A 203 -1.00 -6.50 -11.23
N MET A 204 -0.59 -5.74 -10.21
CA MET A 204 -0.15 -4.37 -10.42
C MET A 204 1.23 -4.36 -11.05
N ARG A 205 1.56 -3.28 -11.76
CA ARG A 205 2.87 -3.12 -12.40
C ARG A 205 4.02 -3.18 -11.41
N CYS A 206 3.82 -2.74 -10.16
CA CYS A 206 4.86 -2.67 -9.15
C CYS A 206 5.31 -4.02 -8.58
N TYR A 207 4.56 -5.12 -8.80
CA TYR A 207 4.91 -6.44 -8.25
C TYR A 207 4.79 -7.61 -9.24
N GLY A 208 4.62 -7.34 -10.54
CA GLY A 208 4.75 -8.38 -11.57
C GLY A 208 4.14 -8.02 -12.91
N ASP A 209 4.45 -8.85 -13.90
CA ASP A 209 3.89 -8.71 -15.25
C ASP A 209 2.39 -9.01 -15.26
N LYS A 210 1.69 -8.31 -16.16
CA LYS A 210 0.26 -8.54 -16.43
C LYS A 210 0.12 -9.56 -17.56
N PRO A 211 -0.89 -10.44 -17.51
CA PRO A 211 -1.06 -11.44 -18.55
C PRO A 211 -1.45 -10.79 -19.89
N ASP A 212 -0.99 -11.38 -21.00
CA ASP A 212 -1.18 -10.82 -22.35
C ASP A 212 -2.65 -10.59 -22.71
N TRP A 213 -3.55 -11.47 -22.25
CA TRP A 213 -4.99 -11.31 -22.49
C TRP A 213 -5.53 -10.02 -21.87
N PHE A 214 -5.03 -9.64 -20.69
CA PHE A 214 -5.43 -8.40 -20.03
C PHE A 214 -4.87 -7.19 -20.77
N MET A 215 -3.60 -7.27 -21.20
CA MET A 215 -2.96 -6.20 -21.96
C MET A 215 -3.61 -5.97 -23.33
N ARG A 216 -4.18 -7.01 -23.96
CA ARG A 216 -5.00 -6.84 -25.19
C ARG A 216 -6.30 -6.09 -24.92
N MET A 217 -6.93 -6.32 -23.77
CA MET A 217 -8.17 -5.65 -23.36
C MET A 217 -7.92 -4.21 -22.88
N GLN A 218 -6.86 -4.00 -22.10
CA GLN A 218 -6.49 -2.71 -21.51
C GLN A 218 -5.00 -2.44 -21.76
N PRO A 219 -4.64 -1.89 -22.94
CA PRO A 219 -3.24 -1.65 -23.33
C PRO A 219 -2.48 -0.70 -22.41
N SER A 220 -3.16 0.16 -21.65
CA SER A 220 -2.50 1.01 -20.65
C SER A 220 -1.98 0.22 -19.45
N GLY A 221 -2.54 -0.98 -19.22
CA GLY A 221 -2.32 -1.79 -18.03
C GLY A 221 -3.05 -1.28 -16.78
N GLY A 222 -3.83 -0.20 -16.89
CA GLY A 222 -4.57 0.38 -15.77
C GLY A 222 -5.60 -0.56 -15.16
N ILE A 223 -5.83 -0.42 -13.86
CA ILE A 223 -6.91 -1.09 -13.11
C ILE A 223 -7.54 -0.06 -12.16
N PRO A 224 -8.83 -0.20 -11.80
CA PRO A 224 -9.74 -1.28 -12.17
C PRO A 224 -10.15 -1.26 -13.65
N VAL A 225 -10.62 -2.41 -14.13
CA VAL A 225 -11.42 -2.53 -15.36
C VAL A 225 -12.67 -3.31 -14.97
N ALA A 226 -13.83 -2.94 -15.51
CA ALA A 226 -15.04 -3.73 -15.37
C ALA A 226 -15.54 -4.15 -16.75
N LYS A 227 -16.08 -5.36 -16.84
CA LYS A 227 -16.90 -5.78 -17.98
C LYS A 227 -18.35 -5.82 -17.51
N ILE A 228 -19.18 -4.90 -18.00
CA ILE A 228 -20.59 -4.78 -17.64
C ILE A 228 -21.42 -5.08 -18.89
N ASP A 229 -22.27 -6.11 -18.85
CA ASP A 229 -23.07 -6.55 -20.00
C ASP A 229 -22.26 -6.74 -21.29
N GLY A 230 -21.05 -7.28 -21.15
CA GLY A 230 -20.15 -7.48 -22.28
C GLY A 230 -19.26 -6.29 -22.64
N GLN A 231 -19.58 -5.08 -22.17
CA GLN A 231 -18.83 -3.86 -22.49
C GLN A 231 -17.68 -3.64 -21.50
N VAL A 232 -16.49 -3.33 -22.04
CA VAL A 232 -15.30 -3.04 -21.22
C VAL A 232 -15.28 -1.56 -20.85
N ILE A 233 -15.23 -1.29 -19.55
CA ILE A 233 -15.23 0.05 -18.97
C ILE A 233 -13.97 0.21 -18.11
N THR A 234 -13.31 1.34 -18.28
CA THR A 234 -12.06 1.70 -17.61
C THR A 234 -12.25 2.98 -16.82
N GLU A 235 -11.30 3.32 -15.94
CA GLU A 235 -11.40 4.42 -14.97
C GLU A 235 -12.43 4.11 -13.87
N SER A 236 -12.02 4.21 -12.60
CA SER A 236 -12.89 3.83 -11.47
C SER A 236 -14.19 4.63 -11.44
N ASN A 237 -14.12 5.93 -11.72
CA ASN A 237 -15.30 6.80 -11.66
C ASN A 237 -16.32 6.48 -12.77
N ASP A 238 -15.86 6.17 -13.98
CA ASP A 238 -16.73 5.83 -15.11
C ASP A 238 -17.39 4.46 -14.89
N ILE A 239 -16.64 3.51 -14.31
CA ILE A 239 -17.19 2.22 -13.88
C ILE A 239 -18.29 2.42 -12.84
N MET A 240 -18.04 3.21 -11.80
CA MET A 240 -19.02 3.48 -10.75
C MET A 240 -20.25 4.20 -11.29
N GLN A 241 -20.10 5.18 -12.16
CA GLN A 241 -21.25 5.83 -12.81
C GLN A 241 -22.05 4.83 -13.64
N THR A 242 -21.38 3.97 -14.41
CA THR A 242 -22.10 2.95 -15.20
C THR A 242 -22.84 1.95 -14.33
N LEU A 243 -22.31 1.60 -13.15
CA LEU A 243 -23.01 0.75 -12.19
C LEU A 243 -24.29 1.42 -11.66
N GLU A 244 -24.28 2.72 -11.40
CA GLU A 244 -25.50 3.46 -11.01
C GLU A 244 -26.54 3.47 -12.15
N ASP A 245 -26.11 3.65 -13.40
CA ASP A 245 -27.01 3.74 -14.55
C ASP A 245 -27.62 2.37 -14.93
N VAL A 246 -26.81 1.30 -14.92
CA VAL A 246 -27.22 -0.04 -15.36
C VAL A 246 -27.98 -0.81 -14.27
N PHE A 247 -27.68 -0.54 -13.00
CA PHE A 247 -28.31 -1.18 -11.84
C PHE A 247 -29.00 -0.12 -10.97
N PRO A 248 -30.18 0.39 -11.37
CA PRO A 248 -30.85 1.47 -10.63
C PRO A 248 -31.37 1.04 -9.24
N GLN A 249 -31.36 -0.26 -8.94
CA GLN A 249 -31.72 -0.77 -7.62
C GLN A 249 -30.69 -0.31 -6.58
N ASN A 250 -31.16 0.03 -5.37
CA ASN A 250 -30.31 0.47 -4.27
C ASN A 250 -29.33 1.59 -4.70
N PRO A 251 -29.83 2.78 -5.06
CA PRO A 251 -28.98 3.88 -5.52
C PRO A 251 -28.01 4.32 -4.41
N MET A 252 -26.75 4.53 -4.79
CA MET A 252 -25.66 4.97 -3.90
C MET A 252 -25.42 6.49 -4.00
N LEU A 253 -26.16 7.16 -4.87
CA LEU A 253 -26.24 8.60 -4.96
C LEU A 253 -27.67 9.09 -4.72
N PRO A 254 -27.84 10.28 -4.14
CA PRO A 254 -29.15 10.91 -4.02
C PRO A 254 -29.73 11.24 -5.40
N ALA A 255 -31.06 11.17 -5.53
CA ALA A 255 -31.76 11.60 -6.74
C ALA A 255 -31.56 13.11 -6.97
N SER A 256 -31.67 13.60 -8.20
CA SER A 256 -31.45 15.03 -8.49
C SER A 256 -32.44 15.97 -7.77
N SER A 257 -33.59 15.48 -7.33
CA SER A 257 -34.58 16.21 -6.53
C SER A 257 -34.26 16.24 -5.03
N ASP A 258 -33.28 15.47 -4.57
CA ASP A 258 -32.90 15.38 -3.16
C ASP A 258 -32.12 16.65 -2.73
N PRO A 259 -32.45 17.26 -1.57
CA PRO A 259 -31.71 18.40 -1.02
C PRO A 259 -30.21 18.17 -0.82
N GLN A 260 -29.76 16.93 -0.66
CA GLN A 260 -28.35 16.55 -0.51
C GLN A 260 -27.61 16.46 -1.85
N ALA A 261 -28.31 16.36 -2.99
CA ALA A 261 -27.69 16.18 -4.32
C ALA A 261 -26.64 17.26 -4.67
N PRO A 262 -26.85 18.57 -4.37
CA PRO A 262 -25.84 19.60 -4.60
C PRO A 262 -24.55 19.41 -3.78
N ARG A 263 -24.60 18.72 -2.63
CA ARG A 263 -23.43 18.49 -1.77
C ARG A 263 -22.45 17.49 -2.39
N VAL A 264 -22.92 16.52 -3.19
CA VAL A 264 -22.07 15.49 -3.81
C VAL A 264 -20.89 16.11 -4.56
N GLY A 265 -21.15 17.09 -5.43
CA GLY A 265 -20.09 17.73 -6.20
C GLY A 265 -19.08 18.52 -5.35
N LYS A 266 -19.52 19.11 -4.23
CA LYS A 266 -18.64 19.78 -3.26
C LYS A 266 -17.74 18.76 -2.55
N LEU A 267 -18.31 17.66 -2.08
CA LEU A 267 -17.60 16.61 -1.36
C LEU A 267 -16.56 15.90 -2.24
N LEU A 268 -16.89 15.60 -3.50
CA LEU A 268 -15.94 15.02 -4.45
C LEU A 268 -14.77 15.97 -4.78
N ARG A 269 -15.00 17.30 -4.79
CA ARG A 269 -13.91 18.27 -4.91
C ARG A 269 -13.02 18.28 -3.66
N LEU A 270 -13.63 18.19 -2.47
CA LEU A 270 -12.90 18.13 -1.20
C LEU A 270 -12.04 16.85 -1.13
N GLU A 271 -12.58 15.68 -1.50
CA GLU A 271 -11.83 14.42 -1.61
C GLU A 271 -10.56 14.61 -2.44
N ARG A 272 -10.71 15.25 -3.61
CA ARG A 272 -9.58 15.46 -4.53
C ARG A 272 -8.55 16.44 -3.98
N GLN A 273 -8.99 17.46 -3.24
CA GLN A 273 -8.12 18.43 -2.59
C GLN A 273 -7.32 17.77 -1.47
N ILE A 274 -7.96 17.03 -0.55
CA ILE A 274 -7.26 16.35 0.54
C ILE A 274 -6.31 15.27 0.00
N PHE A 275 -6.72 14.49 -1.01
CA PHE A 275 -5.83 13.56 -1.70
C PHE A 275 -4.58 14.25 -2.24
N SER A 276 -4.75 15.37 -2.95
CA SER A 276 -3.64 16.09 -3.57
C SER A 276 -2.71 16.72 -2.53
N SER A 277 -3.26 17.19 -1.41
CA SER A 277 -2.50 17.72 -0.27
C SER A 277 -1.66 16.63 0.41
N TRP A 278 -2.31 15.52 0.77
CA TRP A 278 -1.66 14.33 1.35
C TRP A 278 -0.54 13.82 0.45
N PHE A 279 -0.83 13.57 -0.82
CA PHE A 279 0.14 13.02 -1.76
C PHE A 279 1.36 13.95 -1.88
N ARG A 280 1.13 15.26 -2.07
CA ARG A 280 2.22 16.24 -2.16
C ARG A 280 3.04 16.29 -0.88
N TRP A 281 2.41 16.22 0.28
CA TRP A 281 3.13 16.24 1.56
C TRP A 281 3.95 14.95 1.75
N LEU A 282 3.37 13.79 1.45
CA LEU A 282 3.99 12.48 1.61
C LEU A 282 5.29 12.35 0.82
N VAL A 283 5.31 12.83 -0.43
CA VAL A 283 6.47 12.78 -1.34
C VAL A 283 7.40 14.01 -1.22
N SER A 284 7.16 14.91 -0.26
CA SER A 284 8.00 16.08 -0.03
C SER A 284 8.94 15.88 1.19
N PRO A 285 10.22 16.29 1.10
CA PRO A 285 11.15 16.26 2.23
C PRO A 285 10.80 17.29 3.30
N SER A 286 11.22 17.03 4.54
CA SER A 286 10.83 17.79 5.75
C SER A 286 11.15 19.29 5.71
N ARG A 287 12.13 19.74 4.92
CA ARG A 287 12.47 21.17 4.76
C ARG A 287 11.34 22.03 4.17
N PHE A 288 10.29 21.42 3.63
CA PHE A 288 9.09 22.09 3.13
C PHE A 288 7.84 21.78 3.98
N GLY A 289 8.01 21.14 5.13
CA GLY A 289 6.98 20.44 5.90
C GLY A 289 5.87 21.33 6.44
N ASP A 290 6.20 22.46 7.05
CA ASP A 290 5.23 23.24 7.85
C ASP A 290 4.03 23.71 7.03
N SER A 291 4.26 24.26 5.83
CA SER A 291 3.17 24.73 4.95
C SER A 291 2.29 23.59 4.42
N GLN A 292 2.89 22.44 4.13
CA GLN A 292 2.18 21.28 3.60
C GLN A 292 1.35 20.59 4.68
N GLN A 293 1.90 20.51 5.89
CA GLN A 293 1.19 20.03 7.07
C GLN A 293 -0.01 20.93 7.39
N ILE A 294 0.18 22.25 7.47
CA ILE A 294 -0.91 23.21 7.72
C ILE A 294 -2.03 23.05 6.70
N ASN A 295 -1.70 22.95 5.40
CA ASN A 295 -2.69 22.75 4.35
C ASN A 295 -3.42 21.40 4.47
N PHE A 296 -2.71 20.32 4.79
CA PHE A 296 -3.33 19.01 5.00
C PHE A 296 -4.28 19.02 6.21
N GLU A 297 -3.83 19.54 7.35
CA GLU A 297 -4.64 19.64 8.56
C GLU A 297 -5.88 20.51 8.35
N SER A 298 -5.75 21.63 7.63
CA SER A 298 -6.89 22.49 7.27
C SER A 298 -7.92 21.77 6.40
N LEU A 299 -7.48 20.95 5.43
CA LEU A 299 -8.38 20.16 4.60
C LEU A 299 -9.01 19.01 5.37
N LEU A 300 -8.29 18.37 6.28
CA LEU A 300 -8.83 17.33 7.15
C LEU A 300 -9.86 17.89 8.14
N SER A 301 -9.64 19.11 8.66
CA SER A 301 -10.65 19.82 9.46
C SER A 301 -11.90 20.15 8.64
N GLN A 302 -11.77 20.53 7.37
CA GLN A 302 -12.94 20.68 6.48
C GLN A 302 -13.67 19.36 6.27
N VAL A 303 -12.95 18.23 6.14
CA VAL A 303 -13.58 16.90 6.06
C VAL A 303 -14.37 16.59 7.34
N ASP A 304 -13.81 16.87 8.52
CA ASP A 304 -14.51 16.72 9.80
C ASP A 304 -15.76 17.60 9.89
N GLU A 305 -15.68 18.86 9.43
CA GLU A 305 -16.81 19.79 9.39
C GLU A 305 -17.94 19.30 8.46
N GLU A 306 -17.63 18.74 7.28
CA GLU A 306 -18.65 18.18 6.40
C GLU A 306 -19.34 16.95 7.01
N LEU A 307 -18.56 16.08 7.70
CA LEU A 307 -19.11 14.93 8.43
C LEU A 307 -19.95 15.38 9.62
N LYS A 308 -19.54 16.43 10.33
CA LYS A 308 -20.34 17.06 11.38
C LYS A 308 -21.67 17.57 10.82
N GLU A 309 -21.64 18.32 9.73
CA GLU A 309 -22.85 18.85 9.09
C GLU A 309 -23.80 17.71 8.68
N ALA A 310 -23.25 16.63 8.10
CA ALA A 310 -24.03 15.44 7.77
C ALA A 310 -24.65 14.76 9.00
N ASN A 311 -23.90 14.68 10.11
CA ASN A 311 -24.41 14.19 11.39
C ASN A 311 -25.54 15.05 11.95
N ASP A 312 -25.35 16.38 11.98
CA ASP A 312 -26.36 17.32 12.47
C ASP A 312 -27.67 17.22 11.67
N ILE A 313 -27.56 17.10 10.34
CA ILE A 313 -28.72 16.91 9.44
C ILE A 313 -29.43 15.59 9.72
N ALA A 314 -28.69 14.49 9.86
CA ALA A 314 -29.28 13.18 10.16
C ALA A 314 -30.01 13.20 11.52
N VAL A 315 -29.40 13.80 12.55
CA VAL A 315 -30.04 13.95 13.87
C VAL A 315 -31.30 14.81 13.78
N ALA A 316 -31.25 15.93 13.05
CA ALA A 316 -32.43 16.78 12.84
C ALA A 316 -33.57 16.04 12.11
N ASN A 317 -33.24 15.06 11.28
CA ASN A 317 -34.20 14.19 10.58
C ASN A 317 -34.66 12.97 11.41
N GLY A 318 -34.30 12.91 12.70
CA GLY A 318 -34.76 11.87 13.63
C GLY A 318 -33.89 10.61 13.68
N HIS A 319 -32.72 10.62 13.03
CA HIS A 319 -31.74 9.54 13.18
C HIS A 319 -30.98 9.71 14.50
N LYS A 320 -30.46 8.62 15.06
CA LYS A 320 -29.68 8.67 16.30
C LYS A 320 -28.36 9.45 16.12
N GLU A 321 -27.72 9.25 14.97
CA GLU A 321 -26.48 9.90 14.53
C GLU A 321 -26.37 9.77 13.00
N GLY A 322 -25.67 10.70 12.35
CA GLY A 322 -25.22 10.56 10.97
C GLY A 322 -23.74 10.18 10.95
N ARG A 323 -23.42 9.14 10.21
CA ARG A 323 -22.13 8.45 10.30
C ARG A 323 -21.33 8.49 8.99
N PHE A 324 -21.94 9.01 7.93
CA PHE A 324 -21.43 9.04 6.56
C PHE A 324 -21.61 10.42 5.94
N PHE A 325 -20.94 10.70 4.82
CA PHE A 325 -20.89 12.04 4.23
C PHE A 325 -22.24 12.62 3.80
N LEU A 326 -23.24 11.77 3.55
CA LEU A 326 -24.60 12.17 3.18
C LEU A 326 -25.65 11.82 4.27
N GLY A 327 -25.23 11.56 5.51
CA GLY A 327 -26.12 11.32 6.64
C GLY A 327 -25.88 9.97 7.31
N ASP A 328 -26.95 9.19 7.48
CA ASP A 328 -26.92 7.90 8.20
C ASP A 328 -26.62 6.69 7.29
N ARG A 329 -26.83 6.83 5.97
CA ARG A 329 -26.57 5.80 4.98
C ARG A 329 -25.25 6.01 4.25
N ILE A 330 -24.51 4.91 4.09
CA ILE A 330 -23.32 4.89 3.24
C ILE A 330 -23.66 5.20 1.78
N SER A 331 -22.77 5.92 1.11
CA SER A 331 -22.99 6.42 -0.24
C SER A 331 -21.74 6.31 -1.11
N LEU A 332 -21.90 6.62 -2.40
CA LEU A 332 -20.78 6.70 -3.34
C LEU A 332 -19.71 7.70 -2.88
N VAL A 333 -20.09 8.76 -2.17
CA VAL A 333 -19.13 9.73 -1.62
C VAL A 333 -18.20 9.04 -0.62
N ASP A 334 -18.72 8.18 0.25
CA ASP A 334 -17.91 7.43 1.22
C ASP A 334 -16.91 6.51 0.50
N PHE A 335 -17.32 5.85 -0.60
CA PHE A 335 -16.43 5.01 -1.41
C PHE A 335 -15.30 5.80 -2.06
N MET A 336 -15.52 7.08 -2.35
CA MET A 336 -14.49 7.96 -2.92
C MET A 336 -13.45 8.37 -1.87
N PHE A 337 -13.88 8.67 -0.64
CA PHE A 337 -12.99 9.02 0.46
C PHE A 337 -12.27 7.80 1.06
N ALA A 338 -12.95 6.66 1.17
CA ALA A 338 -12.49 5.56 2.01
C ALA A 338 -11.06 5.05 1.70
N PRO A 339 -10.71 4.74 0.44
CA PRO A 339 -9.37 4.22 0.14
C PRO A 339 -8.26 5.19 0.51
N PHE A 340 -8.52 6.50 0.42
CA PHE A 340 -7.51 7.52 0.68
C PHE A 340 -7.44 7.92 2.14
N LEU A 341 -8.57 8.04 2.85
CA LEU A 341 -8.57 8.26 4.30
C LEU A 341 -7.91 7.08 5.03
N GLU A 342 -8.20 5.84 4.64
CA GLU A 342 -7.55 4.64 5.17
C GLU A 342 -6.01 4.68 4.99
N ARG A 343 -5.54 4.97 3.77
CA ARG A 343 -4.09 5.13 3.49
C ARG A 343 -3.49 6.30 4.24
N MET A 344 -4.21 7.40 4.44
CA MET A 344 -3.76 8.53 5.25
C MET A 344 -3.64 8.13 6.73
N ALA A 345 -4.57 7.33 7.24
CA ALA A 345 -4.58 6.85 8.63
C ALA A 345 -3.35 6.01 8.96
N ALA A 346 -2.87 5.22 7.99
CA ALA A 346 -1.62 4.48 8.10
C ALA A 346 -0.37 5.35 7.86
N SER A 347 -0.32 6.01 6.70
CA SER A 347 0.90 6.62 6.18
C SER A 347 1.26 7.96 6.83
N VAL A 348 0.28 8.74 7.28
CA VAL A 348 0.57 10.05 7.89
C VAL A 348 1.25 9.89 9.27
N PRO A 349 0.81 9.00 10.17
CA PRO A 349 1.60 8.68 11.37
C PRO A 349 2.98 8.14 11.02
N TYR A 350 3.06 7.18 10.10
CA TYR A 350 4.30 6.48 9.74
C TYR A 350 5.35 7.39 9.11
N TYR A 351 4.96 8.30 8.21
CA TYR A 351 5.92 9.16 7.53
C TYR A 351 6.00 10.56 8.13
N LYS A 352 4.91 11.08 8.71
CA LYS A 352 4.81 12.50 9.10
C LYS A 352 4.61 12.73 10.60
N GLY A 353 4.38 11.69 11.39
CA GLY A 353 4.25 11.83 12.84
C GLY A 353 2.94 12.45 13.31
N LEU A 354 1.93 12.54 12.43
CA LEU A 354 0.60 13.08 12.74
C LEU A 354 -0.44 11.95 12.73
N VAL A 355 -1.17 11.78 13.83
CA VAL A 355 -2.30 10.84 13.92
C VAL A 355 -3.58 11.55 13.49
N ILE A 356 -4.22 11.06 12.44
CA ILE A 356 -5.46 11.66 11.90
C ILE A 356 -6.73 11.12 12.56
N ARG A 357 -6.65 9.93 13.17
CA ARG A 357 -7.70 9.34 14.00
C ARG A 357 -7.55 9.86 15.43
N ASP A 358 -7.85 11.14 15.60
CA ASP A 358 -7.71 11.86 16.87
C ASP A 358 -9.08 12.46 17.26
N PRO A 359 -9.81 11.83 18.19
CA PRO A 359 -11.15 12.30 18.57
C PRO A 359 -11.15 13.67 19.26
N ALA A 360 -9.98 14.17 19.73
CA ALA A 360 -9.89 15.52 20.28
C ALA A 360 -9.83 16.60 19.17
N ARG A 361 -9.38 16.24 17.97
CA ARG A 361 -9.17 17.17 16.85
C ARG A 361 -10.16 16.99 15.70
N TRP A 362 -10.45 15.74 15.36
CA TRP A 362 -11.32 15.33 14.26
C TRP A 362 -12.29 14.21 14.72
N PRO A 363 -13.21 14.52 15.64
CA PRO A 363 -14.12 13.53 16.22
C PRO A 363 -15.06 12.88 15.19
N HIS A 364 -15.48 13.60 14.15
CA HIS A 364 -16.40 13.07 13.14
C HIS A 364 -15.69 12.22 12.09
N VAL A 365 -14.41 12.52 11.81
CA VAL A 365 -13.54 11.60 11.04
C VAL A 365 -13.39 10.27 11.78
N GLU A 366 -13.15 10.29 13.10
CA GLU A 366 -13.08 9.06 13.90
C GLU A 366 -14.42 8.32 13.95
N LEU A 367 -15.55 9.04 14.07
CA LEU A 367 -16.89 8.45 14.01
C LEU A 367 -17.14 7.77 12.66
N TRP A 368 -16.73 8.41 11.56
CA TRP A 368 -16.82 7.86 10.21
C TRP A 368 -15.97 6.59 10.06
N PHE A 369 -14.72 6.56 10.57
CA PHE A 369 -13.92 5.34 10.57
C PHE A 369 -14.59 4.19 11.32
N LYS A 370 -15.12 4.45 12.53
CA LYS A 370 -15.85 3.43 13.30
C LYS A 370 -17.06 2.91 12.54
N ALA A 371 -17.79 3.78 11.85
CA ALA A 371 -18.94 3.40 11.05
C ALA A 371 -18.54 2.54 9.83
N MET A 372 -17.46 2.90 9.15
CA MET A 372 -16.88 2.09 8.07
C MET A 372 -16.43 0.72 8.57
N GLU A 373 -15.77 0.66 9.73
CA GLU A 373 -15.29 -0.58 10.36
C GLU A 373 -16.42 -1.50 10.85
N GLU A 374 -17.66 -1.03 10.93
CA GLU A 374 -18.84 -1.86 11.16
C GLU A 374 -19.38 -2.50 9.87
N ARG A 375 -19.04 -1.95 8.69
CA ARG A 375 -19.49 -2.47 7.40
C ARG A 375 -18.77 -3.76 7.04
N ASP A 376 -19.53 -4.81 6.74
CA ASP A 376 -18.98 -6.09 6.25
C ASP A 376 -18.21 -5.94 4.93
N SER A 377 -18.62 -4.99 4.08
CA SER A 377 -17.92 -4.64 2.85
C SER A 377 -16.50 -4.15 3.16
N PHE A 378 -16.39 -3.13 4.01
CA PHE A 378 -15.12 -2.50 4.36
C PHE A 378 -14.22 -3.43 5.16
N LYS A 379 -14.74 -4.14 6.17
CA LYS A 379 -13.95 -5.13 6.95
C LYS A 379 -13.27 -6.20 6.08
N GLY A 380 -13.94 -6.62 5.01
CA GLY A 380 -13.42 -7.62 4.07
C GLY A 380 -12.42 -7.11 3.03
N ILE A 381 -12.31 -5.77 2.91
CA ILE A 381 -11.55 -5.07 1.87
C ILE A 381 -10.37 -4.29 2.43
N GLN A 382 -10.54 -3.68 3.61
CA GLN A 382 -9.53 -2.84 4.25
C GLN A 382 -8.23 -3.63 4.51
N SER A 383 -7.13 -2.90 4.44
CA SER A 383 -5.77 -3.36 4.70
C SER A 383 -5.27 -2.79 6.03
N ASP A 384 -4.18 -3.35 6.54
CA ASP A 384 -3.56 -2.88 7.78
C ASP A 384 -2.56 -1.75 7.54
N TYR A 385 -2.17 -1.06 8.61
CA TYR A 385 -1.24 0.06 8.52
C TYR A 385 0.12 -0.37 7.99
N TYR A 386 0.60 -1.54 8.40
CA TYR A 386 1.86 -2.09 7.92
C TYR A 386 1.85 -2.27 6.39
N THR A 387 0.82 -2.92 5.86
CA THR A 387 0.72 -3.17 4.43
C THR A 387 0.62 -1.86 3.64
N HIS A 388 -0.20 -0.90 4.08
CA HIS A 388 -0.30 0.42 3.42
C HIS A 388 1.02 1.20 3.46
N CYS A 389 1.77 1.14 4.55
CA CYS A 389 3.04 1.87 4.62
C CYS A 389 4.09 1.27 3.70
N HIS A 390 4.11 -0.05 3.51
CA HIS A 390 5.10 -0.73 2.67
C HIS A 390 4.67 -0.90 1.21
N ASP A 391 3.37 -0.82 0.89
CA ASP A 391 2.85 -0.89 -0.48
C ASP A 391 2.89 0.45 -1.23
N LEU A 392 2.88 1.59 -0.51
CA LEU A 392 2.89 2.92 -1.09
C LEU A 392 4.17 3.19 -1.88
N PRO A 393 5.39 2.98 -1.33
CA PRO A 393 6.60 3.35 -2.06
C PRO A 393 6.78 2.66 -3.42
N PRO A 394 6.49 1.34 -3.57
CA PRO A 394 6.48 0.69 -4.87
C PRO A 394 5.49 1.28 -5.87
N GLN A 395 4.39 1.89 -5.41
CA GLN A 395 3.34 2.47 -6.26
C GLN A 395 3.61 3.92 -6.65
N ILE A 396 4.06 4.74 -5.70
CA ILE A 396 4.14 6.20 -5.86
C ILE A 396 5.56 6.77 -5.82
N GLY A 397 6.57 5.94 -5.56
CA GLY A 397 7.96 6.36 -5.42
C GLY A 397 8.33 6.67 -3.96
N ASN A 398 9.21 7.64 -3.74
CA ASN A 398 9.73 7.87 -2.38
C ASN A 398 8.72 8.60 -1.49
N CYS A 399 8.42 8.00 -0.34
CA CYS A 399 7.78 8.66 0.80
C CYS A 399 8.86 9.19 1.75
N PHE A 400 8.73 10.43 2.24
CA PHE A 400 9.75 11.05 3.09
C PHE A 400 9.33 11.07 4.56
N SER A 401 10.13 10.41 5.40
CA SER A 401 9.91 10.37 6.85
C SER A 401 10.39 11.64 7.56
N HIS A 402 9.61 12.07 8.56
CA HIS A 402 9.95 13.10 9.53
C HIS A 402 10.47 12.45 10.83
N PRO A 403 11.37 13.11 11.59
CA PRO A 403 11.88 12.58 12.86
C PRO A 403 10.77 12.24 13.88
N GLU A 404 9.71 13.03 13.92
CA GLU A 404 8.55 12.84 14.83
C GLU A 404 7.79 11.54 14.55
N ALA A 405 7.93 10.99 13.35
CA ALA A 405 7.29 9.76 12.93
C ALA A 405 7.97 8.49 13.49
N GLU A 406 9.19 8.61 14.04
CA GLU A 406 10.00 7.47 14.47
C GLU A 406 9.26 6.50 15.40
N LYS A 407 8.54 7.03 16.39
CA LYS A 407 7.78 6.20 17.34
C LYS A 407 6.70 5.37 16.65
N TYR A 408 5.97 5.97 15.70
CA TYR A 408 4.90 5.29 14.97
C TYR A 408 5.46 4.29 13.95
N ARG A 409 6.60 4.60 13.33
CA ARG A 409 7.28 3.64 12.44
C ARG A 409 7.70 2.39 13.19
N LYS A 410 8.38 2.53 14.32
CA LYS A 410 8.79 1.37 15.13
C LYS A 410 7.60 0.53 15.55
N GLU A 411 6.51 1.20 15.96
CA GLU A 411 5.27 0.55 16.34
C GLU A 411 4.68 -0.27 15.17
N ILE A 412 4.49 0.36 14.01
CA ILE A 412 3.94 -0.26 12.79
C ILE A 412 4.86 -1.35 12.23
N ASP A 413 6.18 -1.14 12.26
CA ASP A 413 7.22 -2.07 11.76
C ASP A 413 7.54 -3.21 12.76
N GLY A 414 6.68 -3.40 13.75
CA GLY A 414 6.61 -4.65 14.50
C GLY A 414 7.15 -4.62 15.92
N GLU A 415 7.39 -3.45 16.52
CA GLU A 415 7.70 -3.35 17.95
C GLU A 415 6.56 -3.94 18.82
N LEU A 416 5.31 -3.85 18.35
CA LEU A 416 4.12 -4.42 18.99
C LEU A 416 3.82 -5.87 18.62
N TRP A 417 4.54 -6.49 17.68
CA TRP A 417 4.31 -7.89 17.30
C TRP A 417 4.92 -8.83 18.34
N ARG A 418 4.30 -8.86 19.53
CA ARG A 418 4.69 -9.64 20.70
C ARG A 418 3.45 -10.28 21.31
N LEU A 419 3.63 -11.37 22.05
CA LEU A 419 2.54 -12.01 22.78
C LEU A 419 2.47 -11.50 24.24
N PRO A 420 1.26 -11.25 24.80
CA PRO A 420 -0.03 -11.19 24.10
C PRO A 420 -0.09 -9.97 23.16
N VAL A 421 -0.77 -10.12 22.01
CA VAL A 421 -0.97 -9.03 21.04
C VAL A 421 -1.70 -7.86 21.71
N ARG A 422 -1.18 -6.65 21.54
CA ARG A 422 -1.72 -5.42 22.14
C ARG A 422 -2.20 -4.48 21.05
N GLN A 423 -3.22 -3.69 21.38
CA GLN A 423 -3.66 -2.59 20.54
C GLN A 423 -2.59 -1.50 20.47
N GLY A 424 -2.33 -1.01 19.25
CA GLY A 424 -1.50 0.15 18.99
C GLY A 424 -2.32 1.34 18.52
N ILE A 425 -1.71 2.21 17.73
CA ILE A 425 -2.36 3.32 17.03
C ILE A 425 -3.40 2.86 16.00
N GLU A 426 -3.27 1.62 15.51
CA GLU A 426 -4.24 0.98 14.64
C GLU A 426 -5.27 0.21 15.50
N PRO A 427 -6.57 0.55 15.42
CA PRO A 427 -7.59 -0.14 16.21
C PRO A 427 -7.72 -1.62 15.84
N LEU A 428 -7.73 -2.49 16.85
CA LEU A 428 -7.88 -3.93 16.70
C LEU A 428 -9.24 -4.38 17.26
N ASN A 429 -10.16 -4.80 16.38
CA ASN A 429 -11.56 -5.07 16.74
C ASN A 429 -11.97 -6.56 16.74
N ALA A 430 -11.02 -7.51 16.86
CA ALA A 430 -11.34 -8.95 16.76
C ALA A 430 -10.84 -9.79 17.94
N GLY A 431 -11.54 -10.90 18.19
CA GLY A 431 -11.20 -11.88 19.23
C GLY A 431 -9.90 -12.63 18.92
N ALA A 432 -8.99 -12.67 19.90
CA ALA A 432 -7.66 -13.24 19.73
C ALA A 432 -7.66 -14.71 19.30
N ASP A 433 -8.60 -15.52 19.81
CA ASP A 433 -8.61 -16.97 19.55
C ASP A 433 -9.02 -17.30 18.11
N MET A 434 -10.07 -16.64 17.59
CA MET A 434 -10.48 -16.76 16.20
C MET A 434 -9.35 -16.32 15.26
N ALA A 435 -8.69 -15.20 15.57
CA ALA A 435 -7.57 -14.71 14.80
C ALA A 435 -6.38 -15.70 14.76
N ARG A 436 -6.05 -16.36 15.89
CA ARG A 436 -5.01 -17.40 15.92
C ARG A 436 -5.40 -18.61 15.06
N ARG A 437 -6.65 -19.07 15.13
CA ARG A 437 -7.14 -20.19 14.33
C ARG A 437 -7.19 -19.87 12.83
N GLU A 438 -7.58 -18.66 12.45
CA GLU A 438 -7.50 -18.20 11.06
C GLU A 438 -6.04 -18.23 10.57
N ALA A 439 -5.11 -17.62 11.31
CA ALA A 439 -3.69 -17.62 10.97
C ALA A 439 -3.13 -19.05 10.82
N ALA A 440 -3.42 -19.94 11.76
CA ALA A 440 -3.03 -21.34 11.71
C ALA A 440 -3.61 -22.07 10.49
N ALA A 441 -4.90 -21.88 10.20
CA ALA A 441 -5.55 -22.45 9.02
C ALA A 441 -4.85 -22.01 7.72
N ARG A 442 -4.51 -20.72 7.61
CA ARG A 442 -3.83 -20.15 6.43
C ARG A 442 -2.42 -20.69 6.27
N VAL A 443 -1.68 -20.90 7.35
CA VAL A 443 -0.36 -21.53 7.32
C VAL A 443 -0.47 -23.00 6.88
N ILE A 444 -1.39 -23.78 7.46
CA ILE A 444 -1.61 -25.18 7.10
C ILE A 444 -2.00 -25.33 5.63
N GLU A 445 -2.93 -24.51 5.15
CA GLU A 445 -3.44 -24.54 3.76
C GLU A 445 -2.33 -24.23 2.74
N ASN A 446 -1.38 -23.37 3.10
CA ASN A 446 -0.30 -22.91 2.22
C ASN A 446 1.07 -23.55 2.50
N ARG A 447 1.15 -24.55 3.39
CA ARG A 447 2.41 -25.14 3.89
C ARG A 447 3.43 -25.47 2.79
N ASP A 448 3.00 -26.10 1.71
CA ASP A 448 3.88 -26.53 0.61
C ASP A 448 4.49 -25.33 -0.16
N LYS A 449 3.79 -24.21 -0.16
CA LYS A 449 4.25 -22.95 -0.79
C LYS A 449 5.05 -22.10 0.19
N LEU A 450 4.74 -22.17 1.48
CA LEU A 450 5.37 -21.35 2.51
C LEU A 450 6.81 -21.78 2.79
N VAL A 451 7.11 -23.07 2.84
CA VAL A 451 8.48 -23.57 3.07
C VAL A 451 9.48 -22.98 2.05
N PRO A 452 9.31 -23.18 0.72
CA PRO A 452 10.20 -22.58 -0.25
C PRO A 452 10.10 -21.05 -0.28
N PHE A 453 8.99 -20.44 0.13
CA PHE A 453 8.91 -18.99 0.24
C PHE A 453 9.82 -18.43 1.35
N CYS A 454 9.76 -19.00 2.55
CA CYS A 454 10.61 -18.63 3.68
C CYS A 454 12.09 -18.81 3.35
N LEU A 455 12.42 -19.89 2.66
CA LEU A 455 13.81 -20.24 2.31
C LEU A 455 14.45 -19.32 1.26
N ARG A 456 13.68 -18.40 0.64
CA ARG A 456 14.25 -17.31 -0.16
C ARG A 456 15.13 -16.38 0.67
N ALA A 457 14.92 -16.32 1.98
CA ALA A 457 15.72 -15.50 2.90
C ALA A 457 17.19 -15.94 3.00
N VAL A 458 17.42 -17.24 2.85
CA VAL A 458 18.73 -17.89 2.99
C VAL A 458 19.29 -18.40 1.67
N GLY A 459 18.54 -18.23 0.58
CA GLY A 459 18.98 -18.57 -0.76
C GLY A 459 19.63 -17.41 -1.51
N ALA A 460 19.49 -17.43 -2.84
CA ALA A 460 20.11 -16.46 -3.71
C ALA A 460 19.16 -15.28 -4.01
N ARG A 461 19.72 -14.07 -4.01
CA ARG A 461 19.00 -12.86 -4.44
C ARG A 461 18.50 -13.01 -5.88
N GLY A 462 17.34 -12.43 -6.14
CA GLY A 462 16.75 -12.43 -7.46
C GLY A 462 17.56 -11.67 -8.51
N SER A 463 17.51 -12.15 -9.74
CA SER A 463 18.02 -11.47 -10.92
C SER A 463 16.96 -11.52 -12.02
N PRO A 464 16.58 -10.36 -12.62
CA PRO A 464 17.06 -9.01 -12.32
C PRO A 464 16.58 -8.50 -10.96
N ARG A 465 17.27 -7.49 -10.42
CA ARG A 465 16.84 -6.83 -9.18
C ARG A 465 15.53 -6.08 -9.42
N VAL A 466 14.62 -6.17 -8.46
CA VAL A 466 13.39 -5.37 -8.43
C VAL A 466 13.51 -4.18 -7.49
N SER A 467 12.69 -3.15 -7.71
CA SER A 467 12.64 -1.95 -6.86
C SER A 467 11.95 -2.18 -5.51
N ALA A 468 11.20 -3.28 -5.36
CA ALA A 468 10.51 -3.66 -4.14
C ALA A 468 11.10 -4.97 -3.55
N PRO A 469 12.14 -4.90 -2.70
CA PRO A 469 12.81 -6.09 -2.17
C PRO A 469 11.90 -7.01 -1.33
N LEU A 470 10.86 -6.45 -0.70
CA LEU A 470 9.84 -7.22 0.01
C LEU A 470 8.96 -8.04 -0.96
N SER A 471 8.97 -7.72 -2.24
CA SER A 471 8.15 -8.39 -3.27
C SER A 471 9.00 -8.98 -4.39
N ASP A 472 10.28 -9.31 -4.14
CA ASP A 472 11.18 -9.88 -5.16
C ASP A 472 10.67 -11.26 -5.64
N PRO A 473 10.11 -11.34 -6.87
CA PRO A 473 9.61 -12.60 -7.40
C PRO A 473 10.76 -13.49 -7.90
N ASN A 474 11.96 -12.92 -8.06
CA ASN A 474 13.11 -13.60 -8.65
C ASN A 474 13.99 -14.27 -7.59
N ALA A 475 13.75 -14.01 -6.30
CA ALA A 475 14.50 -14.60 -5.20
C ALA A 475 14.39 -16.14 -5.21
N LYS A 476 15.52 -16.82 -5.10
CA LYS A 476 15.60 -18.29 -5.17
C LYS A 476 15.80 -18.87 -3.78
N PRO A 477 15.04 -19.89 -3.37
CA PRO A 477 15.21 -20.51 -2.07
C PRO A 477 16.45 -21.42 -1.99
N ASP A 478 16.98 -21.56 -0.78
CA ASP A 478 17.90 -22.65 -0.45
C ASP A 478 17.12 -23.84 0.12
N LEU A 479 16.81 -24.81 -0.75
CA LEU A 479 15.99 -25.96 -0.40
C LEU A 479 16.69 -26.98 0.50
N ARG A 480 17.97 -26.81 0.82
CA ARG A 480 18.69 -27.71 1.76
C ARG A 480 18.13 -27.64 3.19
N PHE A 481 17.45 -26.55 3.54
CA PHE A 481 16.82 -26.35 4.85
C PHE A 481 15.32 -26.71 4.87
N THR A 482 14.82 -27.43 3.85
CA THR A 482 13.37 -27.72 3.69
C THR A 482 12.76 -28.39 4.92
N GLN A 483 13.39 -29.44 5.44
CA GLN A 483 12.85 -30.20 6.58
C GLN A 483 12.86 -29.38 7.87
N GLN A 484 13.89 -28.58 8.09
CA GLN A 484 14.05 -27.74 9.27
C GLN A 484 13.05 -26.58 9.27
N MET A 485 12.82 -25.97 8.10
CA MET A 485 11.81 -24.91 7.95
C MET A 485 10.39 -25.46 8.08
N ASP A 486 10.12 -26.64 7.51
CA ASP A 486 8.84 -27.34 7.70
C ASP A 486 8.57 -27.61 9.18
N ALA A 487 9.54 -28.16 9.92
CA ALA A 487 9.42 -28.39 11.36
C ALA A 487 9.19 -27.10 12.15
N ALA A 488 9.87 -26.00 11.80
CA ALA A 488 9.66 -24.71 12.43
C ALA A 488 8.24 -24.15 12.20
N LEU A 489 7.71 -24.28 10.99
CA LEU A 489 6.32 -23.87 10.69
C LEU A 489 5.29 -24.75 11.40
N ARG A 490 5.57 -26.03 11.63
CA ARG A 490 4.71 -26.90 12.44
C ARG A 490 4.71 -26.52 13.93
N HIS A 491 5.88 -26.21 14.50
CA HIS A 491 5.98 -25.64 15.86
C HIS A 491 5.23 -24.31 15.99
N LEU A 492 5.35 -23.43 14.97
CA LEU A 492 4.60 -22.17 14.91
C LEU A 492 3.08 -22.41 14.99
N VAL A 493 2.57 -23.33 14.18
CA VAL A 493 1.15 -23.67 14.14
C VAL A 493 0.70 -24.32 15.45
N ASP A 494 1.49 -25.25 16.01
CA ASP A 494 1.15 -25.86 17.29
C ASP A 494 0.99 -24.82 18.39
N ALA A 495 1.93 -23.87 18.49
CA ALA A 495 1.89 -22.77 19.46
C ALA A 495 0.68 -21.86 19.26
N MET A 496 0.29 -21.56 18.01
CA MET A 496 -0.94 -20.77 17.73
C MET A 496 -2.22 -21.49 18.19
N LEU A 497 -2.22 -22.83 18.19
CA LEU A 497 -3.35 -23.67 18.59
C LEU A 497 -3.38 -24.00 20.10
N MET A 498 -2.47 -23.43 20.89
CA MET A 498 -2.50 -23.53 22.36
C MET A 498 -3.27 -22.36 22.98
N GLU A 499 -3.72 -22.54 24.23
CA GLU A 499 -4.28 -21.44 25.03
C GLU A 499 -3.22 -20.37 25.33
N ALA A 500 -1.99 -20.82 25.64
CA ALA A 500 -0.81 -19.98 25.77
C ALA A 500 0.30 -20.55 24.88
N ALA A 501 0.90 -19.70 24.04
CA ALA A 501 1.98 -20.12 23.16
C ALA A 501 3.18 -20.61 23.99
N ASP A 502 3.68 -21.81 23.68
CA ASP A 502 4.85 -22.41 24.32
C ASP A 502 5.88 -22.79 23.25
N PHE A 503 7.04 -22.12 23.29
CA PHE A 503 8.19 -22.40 22.43
C PHE A 503 9.35 -23.06 23.20
N SER A 504 9.09 -23.64 24.38
CA SER A 504 10.12 -24.36 25.15
C SER A 504 10.45 -25.75 24.60
N ARG A 505 9.56 -26.31 23.76
CA ARG A 505 9.64 -27.69 23.23
C ARG A 505 10.00 -27.74 21.75
N LEU A 506 10.88 -26.86 21.30
CA LEU A 506 11.36 -26.85 19.93
C LEU A 506 12.23 -28.08 19.63
N SER A 507 12.27 -28.45 18.35
CA SER A 507 13.12 -29.54 17.86
C SER A 507 14.59 -29.27 18.19
N PRO A 508 15.27 -30.15 18.94
CA PRO A 508 16.64 -29.90 19.37
C PRO A 508 17.60 -29.99 18.19
N GLY A 509 18.56 -29.07 18.16
CA GLY A 509 19.57 -28.98 17.09
C GLY A 509 19.09 -28.28 15.81
N LEU A 510 17.90 -27.66 15.80
CA LEU A 510 17.45 -26.86 14.65
C LEU A 510 18.49 -25.75 14.33
N PRO A 511 18.79 -25.50 13.04
CA PRO A 511 19.69 -24.44 12.61
C PRO A 511 19.05 -23.06 12.81
N SER A 512 19.20 -22.51 14.01
CA SER A 512 18.49 -21.32 14.47
C SER A 512 18.67 -20.10 13.58
N SER A 513 19.89 -19.81 13.08
CA SER A 513 20.16 -18.58 12.33
C SER A 513 19.42 -18.56 10.99
N SER A 514 19.47 -19.68 10.26
CA SER A 514 18.86 -19.82 8.94
C SER A 514 17.33 -19.85 9.02
N ILE A 515 16.80 -20.57 10.01
CA ILE A 515 15.35 -20.65 10.24
C ILE A 515 14.81 -19.29 10.69
N LYS A 516 15.49 -18.60 11.62
CA LYS A 516 15.12 -17.25 12.06
C LYS A 516 15.03 -16.26 10.89
N LYS A 517 15.99 -16.31 9.96
CA LYS A 517 15.96 -15.48 8.73
C LYS A 517 14.73 -15.80 7.87
N GLY A 518 14.40 -17.07 7.70
CA GLY A 518 13.22 -17.48 6.93
C GLY A 518 11.89 -17.10 7.58
N LEU A 519 11.75 -17.26 8.89
CA LEU A 519 10.56 -16.84 9.64
C LEU A 519 10.36 -15.32 9.58
N THR A 520 11.44 -14.57 9.76
CA THR A 520 11.45 -13.09 9.60
C THR A 520 11.06 -12.68 8.19
N TYR A 521 11.55 -13.40 7.17
CA TYR A 521 11.21 -13.13 5.78
C TYR A 521 9.72 -13.31 5.50
N LEU A 522 9.08 -14.33 6.08
CA LEU A 522 7.63 -14.53 6.00
C LEU A 522 6.88 -13.42 6.72
N ARG A 523 7.26 -13.12 7.98
CA ARG A 523 6.64 -12.10 8.83
C ARG A 523 6.50 -10.75 8.10
N ASP A 524 7.59 -10.30 7.49
CA ASP A 524 7.67 -9.00 6.79
C ASP A 524 6.90 -8.97 5.45
N ARG A 525 6.35 -10.11 5.01
CA ARG A 525 5.66 -10.25 3.71
C ARG A 525 4.22 -10.73 3.82
N VAL A 526 3.73 -10.91 5.04
CA VAL A 526 2.29 -11.07 5.32
C VAL A 526 1.58 -9.77 4.91
N SER A 527 0.62 -9.89 4.02
CA SER A 527 -0.17 -8.76 3.49
C SER A 527 -1.64 -8.90 3.86
N VAL A 528 -2.25 -7.82 4.32
CA VAL A 528 -3.67 -7.73 4.64
C VAL A 528 -4.39 -6.98 3.51
N PRO A 529 -5.62 -7.37 3.11
CA PRO A 529 -6.36 -8.58 3.48
C PRO A 529 -5.99 -9.80 2.61
N ARG A 530 -4.97 -9.71 1.75
CA ARG A 530 -4.61 -10.76 0.77
C ARG A 530 -4.45 -12.14 1.40
N ASP A 531 -3.65 -12.20 2.46
CA ASP A 531 -3.24 -13.45 3.06
C ASP A 531 -4.20 -13.90 4.16
N MET A 532 -4.71 -12.94 4.96
CA MET A 532 -5.64 -13.14 6.08
C MET A 532 -6.19 -11.78 6.58
N SER A 533 -7.13 -11.83 7.52
CA SER A 533 -7.63 -10.64 8.24
C SER A 533 -6.52 -9.93 9.03
N PHE A 534 -6.73 -8.65 9.35
CA PHE A 534 -5.75 -7.86 10.13
C PHE A 534 -5.39 -8.51 11.46
N ALA A 535 -6.40 -8.97 12.21
CA ALA A 535 -6.18 -9.59 13.50
C ALA A 535 -5.40 -10.91 13.40
N ALA A 536 -5.71 -11.74 12.40
CA ALA A 536 -4.96 -12.95 12.13
C ALA A 536 -3.50 -12.63 11.73
N ALA A 537 -3.28 -11.59 10.93
CA ALA A 537 -1.94 -11.15 10.54
C ALA A 537 -1.13 -10.68 11.77
N GLN A 538 -1.72 -9.93 12.70
CA GLN A 538 -1.04 -9.56 13.94
C GLN A 538 -0.67 -10.78 14.78
N GLN A 539 -1.59 -11.75 14.93
CA GLN A 539 -1.30 -13.00 15.64
C GLN A 539 -0.14 -13.73 14.96
N LEU A 540 -0.19 -13.92 13.64
CA LEU A 540 0.89 -14.60 12.90
C LEU A 540 2.23 -13.88 13.07
N ARG A 541 2.28 -12.56 12.91
CA ARG A 541 3.53 -11.79 13.06
C ARG A 541 4.10 -11.87 14.47
N ALA A 542 3.24 -11.83 15.50
CA ALA A 542 3.67 -11.99 16.89
C ALA A 542 4.22 -13.40 17.17
N HIS A 543 3.54 -14.46 16.72
CA HIS A 543 4.03 -15.83 16.89
C HIS A 543 5.33 -16.09 16.11
N LEU A 544 5.46 -15.55 14.90
CA LEU A 544 6.70 -15.62 14.12
C LEU A 544 7.86 -14.95 14.87
N ASN A 545 7.62 -13.81 15.52
CA ASN A 545 8.62 -13.12 16.34
C ASN A 545 9.03 -13.92 17.57
N GLU A 546 8.07 -14.45 18.33
CA GLU A 546 8.37 -15.24 19.53
C GLU A 546 9.13 -16.53 19.16
N LEU A 547 8.72 -17.23 18.10
CA LEU A 547 9.46 -18.40 17.61
C LEU A 547 10.88 -18.04 17.17
N ALA A 548 11.03 -16.94 16.42
CA ALA A 548 12.33 -16.44 15.99
C ALA A 548 13.23 -16.00 17.16
N ASN A 549 12.67 -15.66 18.33
CA ASN A 549 13.41 -15.32 19.54
C ASN A 549 13.75 -16.55 20.38
N ALA A 550 12.91 -17.59 20.34
CA ALA A 550 13.13 -18.86 21.03
C ALA A 550 14.19 -19.74 20.35
N LEU A 551 14.36 -19.59 19.03
CA LEU A 551 15.46 -20.15 18.23
C LEU A 551 16.75 -19.35 18.40
#